data_AF-A0A6L8DQB0-F1
#
_entry.id   AF-A0A6L8DQB0-F1
#
_cell.length_a   1.000
_cell.length_b   1.000
_cell.length_c   1.000
_cell.angle_alpha   90.00
_cell.angle_beta   90.00
_cell.angle_gamma   90.00
#
_symmetry.space_group_name_H-M   'P 1'
#
loop_
_entity.id
_entity.type
_entity.pdbx_description
1 polymer ?
#
loop_
_entity_poly.entity_id
_entity_poly.type
_entity_poly.pdbx_seq_one_letter_code
_entity_poly.pdbx_strand_id
1 'polypeptide(L)' 'MAAAKAGRNDPCPCGSGRKYKQCCADKQDGGSKFGTYALIAVLVAIAGVLVYTFTADGGGSRQVWDAAHGHYHTVP' A
#
# COMPACT_ATOMS: atom_id res chain seq x y z
N MET A 1 6.58 -41.52 17.84
CA MET A 1 5.87 -40.64 18.79
C MET A 1 5.94 -39.23 18.22
N ALA A 2 4.79 -38.62 17.89
CA ALA A 2 4.77 -37.26 17.38
C ALA A 2 5.20 -36.32 18.50
N ALA A 3 6.34 -35.63 18.34
CA ALA A 3 6.73 -34.58 19.27
C ALA A 3 5.61 -33.54 19.30
N ALA A 4 4.92 -33.43 20.43
CA ALA A 4 3.87 -32.45 20.62
C ALA A 4 4.45 -31.06 20.32
N LYS A 5 3.95 -30.38 19.29
CA LYS A 5 4.25 -28.95 19.08
C LYS A 5 3.93 -28.25 20.39
N ALA A 6 4.91 -27.61 21.01
CA ALA A 6 4.69 -26.78 22.18
C ALA A 6 3.52 -25.82 21.88
N GLY A 7 2.51 -25.84 22.73
CA GLY A 7 1.33 -24.99 22.58
C GLY A 7 1.76 -23.52 22.63
N ARG A 8 1.04 -22.65 21.91
CA ARG A 8 1.36 -21.21 21.85
C ARG A 8 1.53 -20.57 23.24
N ASN A 9 0.83 -21.06 24.26
CA ASN A 9 0.89 -20.50 25.61
C ASN A 9 1.91 -21.18 26.54
N ASP A 10 2.52 -22.30 26.13
CA ASP A 10 3.45 -23.07 26.95
C ASP A 10 4.77 -22.31 27.15
N PRO A 11 5.53 -22.58 28.23
CA PRO A 11 6.87 -22.02 28.40
C PRO A 11 7.75 -22.39 27.20
N CYS A 12 8.50 -21.41 26.69
CA CYS A 12 9.34 -21.60 25.51
C CYS A 12 10.45 -22.62 25.78
N PRO A 13 10.63 -23.65 24.92
CA PRO A 13 11.69 -24.64 25.07
C PRO A 13 13.10 -24.05 24.85
N CYS A 14 13.18 -22.79 24.42
CA CYS A 14 14.41 -22.03 24.24
C CYS A 14 15.07 -21.54 25.55
N GLY A 15 14.46 -21.82 26.71
CA GLY A 15 15.01 -21.44 28.01
C GLY A 15 14.79 -19.98 28.41
N SER A 16 13.97 -19.22 27.67
CA SER A 16 13.72 -17.79 27.94
C SER A 16 12.76 -17.51 29.09
N GLY A 17 12.07 -18.53 29.62
CA GLY A 17 11.01 -18.39 30.63
C GLY A 17 9.73 -17.70 30.15
N ARG A 18 9.66 -17.27 28.88
CA ARG A 18 8.49 -16.60 28.27
C ARG A 18 7.57 -17.61 27.59
N LYS A 19 6.30 -17.25 27.37
CA LYS A 19 5.37 -18.07 26.58
C LYS A 19 5.88 -18.25 25.15
N TYR A 20 5.73 -19.44 24.58
CA TYR A 20 6.23 -19.80 23.25
C TYR A 20 5.76 -18.81 22.17
N LYS A 21 4.49 -18.37 22.22
CA LYS A 21 3.93 -17.37 21.30
C LYS A 21 4.67 -16.03 21.31
N GLN A 22 5.18 -15.63 22.46
CA GLN A 22 5.87 -14.35 22.67
C GLN A 22 7.40 -14.47 22.56
N CYS A 23 7.90 -15.63 22.11
CA CYS A 23 9.33 -15.89 22.06
C CYS A 23 9.75 -16.50 20.73
N CYS A 24 9.54 -17.81 20.54
CA CYS A 24 9.99 -18.51 19.35
C CYS A 24 8.90 -18.61 18.27
N ALA A 25 7.62 -18.44 18.61
CA ALA A 25 6.56 -18.51 17.61
C ALA A 25 6.48 -17.25 16.74
N ASP A 26 6.66 -16.04 17.29
CA ASP A 26 6.75 -14.80 16.49
C ASP A 26 7.91 -14.87 15.47
N LYS A 27 9.01 -15.56 15.80
CA LYS A 27 10.11 -15.82 14.86
C LYS A 27 9.74 -16.79 13.73
N GLN A 28 8.71 -17.62 13.94
CA GLN A 28 8.16 -18.56 12.95
C GLN A 28 6.99 -17.99 12.16
N ASP A 29 6.44 -16.85 12.59
CA ASP A 29 5.48 -16.05 11.84
C ASP A 29 6.19 -15.33 10.67
N GLY A 30 6.96 -16.08 9.87
CA GLY A 30 7.53 -15.70 8.58
C GLY A 30 6.47 -15.54 7.49
N GLY A 31 5.25 -15.14 7.88
CA GLY A 31 4.20 -14.75 6.97
C GLY A 31 4.65 -13.50 6.24
N SER A 32 5.17 -13.68 5.04
CA SER A 32 5.67 -12.65 4.15
C SER A 32 4.70 -11.48 4.09
N LYS A 33 5.06 -10.38 4.76
CA LYS A 33 4.28 -9.13 4.74
C LYS A 33 4.30 -8.47 3.36
N PHE A 34 5.09 -9.03 2.42
CA PHE A 34 5.20 -8.59 1.04
C PHE A 34 3.84 -8.47 0.35
N GLY A 35 2.95 -9.46 0.50
CA GLY A 35 1.64 -9.41 -0.14
C GLY A 35 0.78 -8.24 0.37
N THR A 36 0.76 -8.03 1.69
CA THR A 36 0.05 -6.90 2.30
C THR A 36 0.66 -5.56 1.89
N TYR A 37 2.00 -5.43 1.89
CA TYR A 37 2.67 -4.20 1.47
C TYR A 37 2.49 -3.92 -0.02
N ALA A 38 2.52 -4.94 -0.88
CA ALA A 38 2.26 -4.78 -2.31
C ALA A 38 0.83 -4.28 -2.55
N LEU A 39 -0.17 -4.83 -1.86
CA LEU A 39 -1.55 -4.33 -1.95
C LEU A 39 -1.68 -2.89 -1.47
N ILE A 40 -1.08 -2.54 -0.33
CA ILE A 40 -1.08 -1.17 0.19
C ILE A 40 -0.41 -0.22 -0.81
N ALA A 41 0.75 -0.59 -1.36
CA ALA A 41 1.46 0.24 -2.33
C ALA A 41 0.64 0.48 -3.60
N VAL A 42 -0.06 -0.56 -4.11
CA VAL A 42 -0.96 -0.43 -5.26
C VAL A 42 -2.13 0.52 -4.94
N LEU A 43 -2.75 0.39 -3.76
CA LEU A 43 -3.85 1.28 -3.35
C LEU A 43 -3.40 2.74 -3.20
N VAL A 44 -2.22 2.97 -2.61
CA VAL A 44 -1.64 4.32 -2.47
C VAL A 44 -1.30 4.92 -3.84
N ALA A 45 -0.72 4.11 -4.75
CA ALA A 45 -0.43 4.57 -6.11
C ALA A 45 -1.71 4.93 -6.88
N ILE A 46 -2.75 4.10 -6.80
CA ILE A 46 -4.05 4.37 -7.45
C ILE A 46 -4.68 5.63 -6.87
N ALA A 47 -4.71 5.78 -5.54
CA ALA A 47 -5.24 6.98 -4.89
C ALA A 47 -4.46 8.24 -5.30
N GLY A 48 -3.13 8.15 -5.36
CA GLY A 48 -2.27 9.24 -5.83
C GLY A 48 -2.53 9.63 -7.29
N VAL A 49 -2.70 8.63 -8.18
CA VAL A 49 -3.06 8.88 -9.60
C VAL A 49 -4.43 9.52 -9.72
N LEU A 50 -5.44 9.04 -8.99
CA LEU A 50 -6.78 9.64 -8.99
C LEU A 50 -6.73 11.09 -8.52
N VAL A 51 -6.06 11.37 -7.40
CA VAL A 51 -5.89 12.75 -6.90
C VAL A 51 -5.17 13.61 -7.94
N TYR A 52 -4.12 13.08 -8.57
CA TYR A 52 -3.38 13.80 -9.60
C TYR A 52 -4.26 14.15 -10.79
N THR A 53 -5.03 13.21 -11.34
CA THR A 53 -5.92 13.49 -12.48
C THR A 53 -7.03 14.47 -12.10
N PHE A 54 -7.66 14.31 -10.92
CA PHE A 54 -8.72 15.21 -10.48
C PHE A 54 -8.23 16.63 -10.18
N THR A 55 -6.96 16.81 -9.83
CA THR A 55 -6.40 18.14 -9.52
C THR A 55 -5.63 18.76 -10.69
N ALA A 56 -5.13 17.96 -11.63
CA ALA A 56 -4.39 18.44 -12.80
C ALA A 56 -5.29 18.99 -13.92
N ASP A 57 -6.54 18.52 -14.02
CA ASP A 57 -7.45 18.92 -15.11
C ASP A 57 -8.17 20.27 -14.85
N GLY A 58 -7.90 20.94 -13.73
CA GLY A 58 -8.70 22.06 -13.21
C GLY A 58 -8.30 23.49 -13.63
N GLY A 59 -7.51 23.71 -14.70
CA GLY A 59 -7.06 25.09 -14.96
C GLY A 59 -6.33 25.40 -16.26
N GLY A 60 -6.58 24.67 -17.36
CA GLY A 60 -5.98 24.98 -18.65
C GLY A 60 -6.94 25.75 -19.55
N SER A 61 -6.77 27.07 -19.71
CA SER A 61 -7.52 27.81 -20.73
C SER A 61 -7.16 27.28 -22.12
N ARG A 62 -8.15 26.73 -22.82
CA ARG A 62 -7.94 26.16 -24.15
C ARG A 62 -7.93 27.30 -25.17
N GLN A 63 -6.86 27.40 -25.96
CA GLN A 63 -6.80 28.32 -27.10
C GLN A 63 -7.37 27.65 -28.36
N VAL A 64 -8.29 28.34 -29.03
CA VAL A 64 -8.92 27.92 -30.30
C VAL A 64 -8.65 28.99 -31.35
N TRP A 65 -8.26 28.57 -32.56
CA TRP A 65 -8.01 29.46 -33.69
C TRP A 65 -9.33 29.92 -34.32
N ASP A 66 -9.51 31.24 -34.46
CA ASP A 66 -10.64 31.81 -35.21
C ASP A 66 -10.19 32.26 -36.61
N ALA A 67 -10.74 31.60 -37.62
CA ALA A 67 -10.46 31.90 -39.03
C ALA A 67 -11.02 33.25 -39.48
N ALA A 68 -12.03 33.81 -38.79
CA ALA A 68 -12.61 35.10 -39.15
C ALA A 68 -11.71 36.28 -38.75
N HIS A 69 -11.01 36.16 -37.61
CA HIS A 69 -10.21 37.24 -37.04
C HIS A 69 -8.70 36.94 -37.03
N GLY A 70 -8.26 35.79 -37.54
CA GLY A 70 -6.85 35.45 -37.72
C GLY A 70 -6.04 35.40 -36.42
N HIS A 71 -6.68 35.18 -35.27
CA HIS A 71 -6.01 35.05 -33.98
C HIS A 71 -6.65 33.97 -33.12
N TYR A 72 -5.94 33.61 -32.04
CA TYR A 72 -6.43 32.64 -31.06
C TYR A 72 -7.26 33.33 -29.99
N HIS A 73 -8.37 32.68 -29.58
CA HIS A 73 -9.14 33.05 -28.39
C HIS A 73 -8.99 31.98 -27.31
N THR A 74 -8.88 32.40 -26.06
CA THR A 74 -9.01 31.53 -24.88
C THR A 74 -10.48 31.40 -24.50
N VAL A 75 -10.96 30.17 -24.42
CA VAL A 75 -12.27 29.83 -23.84
C VAL A 75 -12.07 29.23 -22.43
N PRO A 76 -12.91 29.61 -21.43
CA PRO A 76 -12.90 29.01 -20.10
C PRO A 76 -13.40 27.56 -20.10
#